data_AF-A0A3N5UBM9-F1
#
_entry.id   AF-A0A3N5UBM9-F1
#
_cell.length_a   1.000
_cell.length_b   1.000
_cell.length_c   1.000
_cell.angle_alpha   90.00
_cell.angle_beta   90.00
_cell.angle_gamma   90.00
#
_symmetry.space_group_name_H-M   'P 1'
#
loop_
_entity.id
_entity.type
_entity.pdbx_description
1 polymer ?
#
loop_
_entity_poly.entity_id
_entity_poly.type
_entity_poly.pdbx_seq_one_letter_code
_entity_poly.pdbx_strand_id
1 'polypeptide(L)'
;MGILTNAVVILFLCTGLVFAQEKPTELKIGITTYLTGPASVFGVPGKAAFDIMIEEINSKGGIDGVKIAPFFIDEGVGTSGLLSEYRRANQEMG
;
A
#
# COMPACT_ATOMS: atom_id res chain seq x y z
N MET A 1 40.37 -19.13 -30.85
CA MET A 1 39.39 -19.82 -29.98
C MET A 1 39.14 -19.12 -28.64
N GLY A 2 40.14 -18.50 -27.98
CA GLY A 2 39.97 -17.96 -26.60
C GLY A 2 39.13 -16.68 -26.41
N ILE A 3 39.00 -15.83 -27.43
CA ILE A 3 38.21 -14.58 -27.32
C ILE A 3 36.70 -14.88 -27.28
N LEU A 4 36.25 -15.88 -28.05
CA LEU A 4 34.87 -16.34 -28.03
C LEU A 4 34.51 -17.02 -26.70
N THR A 5 35.44 -17.77 -26.09
CA THR A 5 35.21 -18.43 -24.80
C THR A 5 35.00 -17.42 -23.67
N ASN A 6 35.78 -16.32 -23.64
CA ASN A 6 35.65 -15.29 -22.61
C ASN A 6 34.37 -14.46 -22.74
N ALA A 7 33.91 -14.17 -23.97
CA ALA A 7 32.67 -13.44 -24.20
C ALA A 7 31.42 -14.21 -23.71
N VAL A 8 31.42 -15.54 -23.86
CA VAL A 8 30.34 -16.42 -23.39
C VAL A 8 30.27 -16.49 -21.86
N VAL A 9 31.42 -16.45 -21.18
CA VAL A 9 31.49 -16.45 -19.71
C VAL A 9 30.97 -15.12 -19.13
N ILE A 10 31.28 -13.98 -19.76
CA ILE A 10 30.80 -12.66 -19.32
C ILE A 10 29.28 -12.53 -19.51
N LEU A 11 28.74 -13.08 -20.60
CA LEU A 11 27.28 -13.07 -20.85
C LEU A 11 26.51 -13.92 -19.81
N PHE A 12 27.11 -14.99 -19.30
CA PHE A 12 26.54 -15.83 -18.23
C PHE A 12 26.59 -15.16 -16.84
N LEU A 13 27.61 -14.34 -16.55
CA LEU A 13 27.68 -13.60 -15.28
C LEU A 13 26.67 -12.45 -15.20
N CYS A 14 26.24 -11.87 -16.32
CA CYS A 14 25.26 -10.78 -16.35
C CYS A 14 23.80 -11.25 -16.20
N THR A 15 23.51 -12.55 -16.36
CA THR A 15 22.16 -13.11 -16.18
C THR A 15 21.83 -13.52 -14.74
N GLY A 16 22.82 -13.53 -13.85
CA GLY A 16 22.60 -13.80 -12.43
C GLY A 16 22.24 -12.52 -11.68
N LEU A 17 21.14 -12.56 -10.92
CA LEU A 17 20.69 -11.55 -9.96
C LEU A 17 19.75 -10.45 -10.52
N VAL A 18 18.70 -10.86 -11.26
CA VAL A 18 17.43 -10.15 -11.14
C VAL A 18 16.78 -10.58 -9.83
N PHE A 19 17.07 -9.85 -8.75
CA PHE A 19 16.29 -9.98 -7.52
C PHE A 19 14.93 -9.33 -7.78
N ALA A 20 13.90 -10.15 -8.01
CA ALA A 20 12.54 -9.66 -7.88
C ALA A 20 12.36 -9.14 -6.45
N GLN A 21 11.93 -7.89 -6.28
CA GLN A 21 11.58 -7.40 -4.95
C GLN A 21 10.45 -8.26 -4.39
N GLU A 22 10.63 -8.73 -3.16
CA GLU A 22 9.57 -9.43 -2.46
C GLU A 22 8.39 -8.49 -2.30
N LYS A 23 7.20 -8.97 -2.69
CA LYS A 23 5.97 -8.24 -2.50
C LYS A 23 5.65 -8.19 -1.01
N PRO A 24 5.12 -7.07 -0.49
CA PRO A 24 4.67 -7.02 0.88
C PRO A 24 3.50 -7.99 1.08
N THR A 25 3.32 -8.47 2.31
CA THR A 25 2.19 -9.36 2.68
C THR A 25 0.84 -8.70 2.41
N GLU A 26 0.75 -7.39 2.66
CA GLU A 26 -0.43 -6.56 2.43
C GLU A 26 0.00 -5.12 2.05
N LEU A 27 -0.85 -4.45 1.27
CA LEU A 27 -0.73 -3.02 0.98
C LEU A 27 -1.53 -2.25 2.02
N LYS A 28 -0.86 -1.77 3.06
CA LYS A 28 -1.48 -0.91 4.07
C LYS A 28 -1.76 0.47 3.47
N ILE A 29 -3.04 0.87 3.44
CA ILE A 29 -3.46 2.17 2.88
C ILE A 29 -4.14 2.99 3.98
N GLY A 30 -3.54 4.13 4.31
CA GLY A 30 -4.11 5.11 5.23
C GLY A 30 -5.16 5.97 4.54
N ILE A 31 -6.36 6.05 5.10
CA ILE A 31 -7.48 6.83 4.57
C ILE A 31 -7.93 7.81 5.64
N THR A 32 -7.66 9.09 5.42
CA THR A 32 -8.14 10.17 6.29
C THR A 32 -9.50 10.65 5.80
N THR A 33 -10.49 10.67 6.68
CA THR A 33 -11.83 11.20 6.35
C THR A 33 -12.58 11.63 7.62
N TYR A 34 -13.69 12.36 7.45
CA TYR A 34 -14.53 12.79 8.58
C TYR A 34 -15.40 11.63 9.06
N LEU A 35 -15.01 10.99 10.16
CA LEU A 35 -15.80 9.93 10.80
C LEU A 35 -16.63 10.46 11.98
N THR A 36 -16.23 11.61 12.53
CA THR A 36 -16.99 12.33 13.55
C THR A 36 -17.22 13.80 13.17
N GLY A 37 -18.03 14.51 13.97
CA GLY A 37 -18.33 15.92 13.78
C GLY A 37 -19.32 16.24 12.63
N PRO A 38 -19.58 17.54 12.36
CA PRO A 38 -20.61 17.96 11.39
C PRO A 38 -20.33 17.51 9.95
N ALA A 39 -19.05 17.37 9.58
CA ALA A 39 -18.64 16.94 8.24
C ALA A 39 -18.74 15.42 8.01
N SER A 40 -19.09 14.63 9.03
CA SER A 40 -19.25 13.16 8.93
C SER A 40 -20.30 12.72 7.91
N VAL A 41 -21.24 13.62 7.55
CA VAL A 41 -22.21 13.42 6.46
C VAL A 41 -21.54 13.10 5.12
N PHE A 42 -20.27 13.47 4.93
CA PHE A 42 -19.49 13.13 3.74
C PHE A 42 -18.59 11.91 3.98
N GLY A 43 -17.92 11.84 5.12
CA GLY A 43 -16.90 10.83 5.36
C GLY A 43 -17.44 9.44 5.74
N VAL A 44 -18.58 9.33 6.43
CA VAL A 44 -19.18 8.02 6.74
C VAL A 44 -19.67 7.31 5.46
N PRO A 45 -20.43 7.97 4.55
CA PRO A 45 -20.74 7.38 3.25
C PRO A 45 -19.49 7.11 2.41
N GLY A 46 -18.49 8.00 2.46
CA GLY A 46 -17.21 7.81 1.79
C GLY A 46 -16.48 6.54 2.26
N LYS A 47 -16.39 6.31 3.57
CA LYS A 47 -15.83 5.09 4.15
C LYS A 47 -16.55 3.84 3.65
N ALA A 48 -17.88 3.84 3.64
CA ALA A 48 -18.64 2.70 3.14
C ALA A 48 -18.34 2.41 1.65
N ALA A 49 -18.20 3.45 0.83
CA ALA A 49 -17.79 3.31 -0.56
C ALA A 49 -16.35 2.75 -0.69
N PHE A 50 -15.42 3.21 0.14
CA PHE A 50 -14.07 2.66 0.19
C PHE A 50 -14.06 1.19 0.60
N ASP A 51 -14.83 0.81 1.62
CA ASP A 51 -14.91 -0.59 2.07
C ASP A 51 -15.39 -1.51 0.92
N ILE A 52 -16.45 -1.11 0.21
CA ILE A 52 -16.98 -1.86 -0.95
C ILE A 52 -15.92 -1.96 -2.06
N MET A 53 -15.24 -0.86 -2.39
CA MET A 53 -14.24 -0.83 -3.44
C MET A 53 -13.02 -1.70 -3.10
N ILE A 54 -12.56 -1.64 -1.85
CA ILE A 54 -11.43 -2.45 -1.38
C ILE A 54 -11.80 -3.93 -1.36
N GLU A 55 -13.01 -4.27 -0.92
CA GLU A 55 -13.52 -5.64 -0.99
C GLU A 55 -13.51 -6.16 -2.43
N GLU A 56 -14.02 -5.37 -3.38
CA GLU A 56 -14.02 -5.73 -4.80
C GLU A 56 -12.58 -5.93 -5.33
N ILE A 57 -11.67 -5.00 -5.06
CA ILE A 57 -10.26 -5.08 -5.48
C ILE A 57 -9.59 -6.33 -4.89
N ASN A 58 -9.76 -6.56 -3.59
CA ASN A 58 -9.18 -7.71 -2.91
C ASN A 58 -9.77 -9.04 -3.39
N SER A 59 -11.06 -9.07 -3.74
CA SER A 59 -11.71 -10.25 -4.34
C SER A 59 -11.14 -10.60 -5.72
N LYS A 60 -10.64 -9.60 -6.45
CA LYS A 60 -10.00 -9.74 -7.78
C LYS A 60 -8.49 -10.01 -7.69
N GLY A 61 -7.97 -10.33 -6.50
CA GLY A 61 -6.56 -10.65 -6.27
C GLY A 61 -5.71 -9.47 -5.79
N GLY A 62 -6.31 -8.32 -5.49
CA GLY A 62 -5.58 -7.15 -4.99
C GLY A 62 -4.83 -6.41 -6.09
N ILE A 63 -3.90 -5.54 -5.69
CA ILE A 63 -3.04 -4.78 -6.60
C ILE A 63 -1.75 -5.56 -6.78
N ASP A 64 -1.45 -5.96 -8.03
CA ASP A 64 -0.29 -6.81 -8.34
C ASP A 64 -0.23 -8.08 -7.45
N GLY A 65 -1.38 -8.70 -7.18
CA GLY A 65 -1.46 -9.90 -6.34
C GLY A 65 -1.38 -9.64 -4.83
N VAL A 66 -1.30 -8.38 -4.38
CA VAL A 66 -1.23 -8.01 -2.96
C VAL A 66 -2.54 -7.37 -2.50
N LYS A 67 -3.11 -7.89 -1.41
CA LYS A 67 -4.36 -7.37 -0.84
C LYS A 67 -4.15 -6.04 -0.14
N ILE A 68 -5.12 -5.15 -0.26
CA ILE A 68 -5.19 -3.88 0.46
C ILE A 68 -5.69 -4.13 1.89
N ALA A 69 -4.99 -3.54 2.86
CA ALA A 69 -5.40 -3.45 4.26
C ALA A 69 -5.66 -1.96 4.60
N PRO A 70 -6.94 -1.51 4.63
CA PRO A 70 -7.23 -0.12 4.93
C PRO A 70 -7.02 0.21 6.41
N PHE A 71 -6.53 1.43 6.65
CA PHE A 71 -6.43 2.02 7.97
C PHE A 71 -7.13 3.38 7.96
N PHE A 72 -8.24 3.52 8.67
CA PHE A 72 -9.03 4.75 8.67
C PHE A 72 -8.60 5.69 9.79
N ILE A 73 -8.43 6.97 9.45
CA ILE A 73 -8.05 8.06 10.36
C ILE A 73 -9.21 9.06 10.39
N ASP A 74 -9.71 9.37 11.58
CA ASP A 74 -10.75 10.38 11.75
C ASP A 74 -10.15 11.80 11.72
N GLU A 75 -10.56 12.60 10.75
CA GLU A 75 -10.20 14.02 10.63
C GLU A 75 -11.07 14.93 11.52
N GLY A 76 -12.23 14.43 11.97
CA GLY A 76 -13.22 15.19 12.74
C GLY A 76 -12.75 15.65 14.12
N VAL A 77 -11.66 15.08 14.63
CA VAL A 77 -11.04 15.44 15.92
C VAL A 77 -10.24 16.77 15.88
N GLY A 78 -10.16 17.40 14.71
CA GLY A 78 -9.44 18.66 14.49
C GLY A 78 -7.95 18.46 14.19
N THR A 79 -7.28 19.52 13.72
CA THR A 79 -5.92 19.46 13.15
C THR A 79 -4.89 18.84 14.08
N SER A 80 -4.91 19.16 15.38
CA SER A 80 -3.98 18.59 16.36
C SER A 80 -4.20 17.08 16.55
N GLY A 81 -5.46 16.66 16.68
CA GLY A 81 -5.83 15.26 16.80
C GLY A 81 -5.51 14.46 15.53
N LEU A 82 -5.76 15.05 14.36
CA LEU A 82 -5.40 14.44 13.08
C LEU A 82 -3.90 14.15 13.00
N LEU A 83 -3.06 15.10 13.40
CA LEU A 83 -1.60 14.91 13.36
C LEU A 83 -1.12 13.83 14.34
N SER A 84 -1.76 13.67 15.50
CA SER A 84 -1.45 12.55 16.40
C SER A 84 -1.87 11.21 15.79
N GLU A 85 -3.07 11.12 15.22
CA GLU A 85 -3.56 9.90 14.60
C GLU A 85 -2.74 9.52 13.36
N TYR A 86 -2.35 10.49 12.54
CA TYR A 86 -1.47 10.27 11.39
C TYR A 86 -0.12 9.69 11.81
N ARG A 87 0.50 10.24 12.87
CA ARG A 87 1.78 9.72 13.38
C ARG A 87 1.64 8.31 13.93
N ARG A 88 0.54 8.03 14.64
CA ARG A 88 0.20 6.69 15.13
C ARG A 88 0.04 5.72 13.97
N ALA A 89 -0.72 6.09 12.95
CA ALA A 89 -0.90 5.30 11.73
C ALA A 89 0.44 4.98 11.06
N ASN A 90 1.33 5.97 10.92
CA ASN A 90 2.65 5.75 10.32
C ASN A 90 3.52 4.76 11.14
N GLN A 91 3.39 4.74 12.46
CA GLN A 91 4.11 3.78 13.32
C GLN A 91 3.53 2.37 13.26
N GLU A 92 2.22 2.24 13.11
CA GLU A 92 1.53 0.95 12.99
C GLU A 92 1.63 0.35 11.57
N MET A 93 1.74 1.22 10.56
CA MET A 93 1.80 0.81 9.16
C MET A 93 3.22 0.55 8.64
N GLY A 94 4.22 1.30 9.13
CA GLY A 94 5.64 1.09 8.80
C GLY A 94 6.16 -0.28 9.19
#